data_AF-W0RAH2-F1
#
_entry.id   AF-W0RAH2-F1
#
_cell.length_a   1.000
_cell.length_b   1.000
_cell.length_c   1.000
_cell.angle_alpha   90.00
_cell.angle_beta   90.00
_cell.angle_gamma   90.00
#
_symmetry.space_group_name_H-M   'P 1'
#
loop_
_entity.id
_entity.type
_entity.pdbx_description
1 polymer ?
#
loop_
_entity_poly.entity_id
_entity_poly.type
_entity_poly.pdbx_seq_one_letter_code
_entity_poly.pdbx_strand_id
1 'polypeptide(L)' 'MPRFQFSVGRNGVVREAGAVLCESFQEALSAIAEQSDVTEGETLEIGVAGFPPARYDFVIPAVGDAGWHPRIPRLAA' A
#
# COMPACT_ATOMS: atom_id res chain seq x y z
N MET A 1 -11.18 9.97 12.59
CA MET A 1 -10.83 9.08 11.46
C MET A 1 -9.99 9.85 10.45
N PRO A 2 -8.68 9.56 10.35
CA PRO A 2 -7.84 10.08 9.28
C PRO A 2 -8.32 9.59 7.90
N ARG A 3 -8.13 10.44 6.89
CA ARG A 3 -8.34 10.09 5.47
C ARG A 3 -6.99 9.79 4.84
N PHE A 4 -6.75 8.53 4.50
CA PHE A 4 -5.54 8.11 3.80
C PHE A 4 -5.79 8.10 2.31
N GLN A 5 -4.96 8.81 1.55
CA GLN A 5 -4.94 8.73 0.09
C GLN A 5 -4.01 7.59 -0.30
N PHE A 6 -4.43 6.81 -1.29
CA PHE A 6 -3.66 5.67 -1.76
C PHE A 6 -3.64 5.59 -3.29
N SER A 7 -2.61 4.92 -3.80
CA SER A 7 -2.53 4.48 -5.19
C SER A 7 -1.88 3.11 -5.25
N VAL A 8 -2.56 2.17 -5.90
CA VAL A 8 -2.07 0.83 -6.21
C VAL A 8 -1.65 0.82 -7.67
N GLY A 9 -0.49 0.24 -7.94
CA GLY A 9 0.04 0.13 -9.29
C GLY A 9 1.02 -1.00 -9.43
N ARG A 10 1.52 -1.17 -10.65
CA ARG A 10 2.54 -2.15 -10.99
C ARG A 10 3.50 -1.57 -12.01
N ASN A 11 4.80 -1.80 -11.82
CA ASN A 11 5.85 -1.32 -12.73
C ASN A 11 5.76 0.20 -13.03
N GLY A 12 5.36 1.00 -12.04
CA GLY A 12 5.21 2.45 -12.18
C GLY A 12 3.93 2.91 -12.88
N VAL A 13 3.03 2.00 -13.25
CA VAL A 13 1.71 2.32 -13.78
C VAL A 13 0.68 2.23 -12.66
N VAL A 14 0.01 3.33 -12.34
CA VAL A 14 -1.09 3.36 -11.38
C VAL A 14 -2.32 2.68 -12.01
N ARG A 15 -2.82 1.63 -11.35
CA ARG A 15 -4.01 0.89 -11.75
C ARG A 15 -5.25 1.42 -11.04
N GLU A 16 -5.09 1.76 -9.77
CA GLU A 16 -6.16 2.22 -8.91
C GLU A 16 -5.64 3.32 -7.98
N ALA A 17 -6.46 4.33 -7.73
CA ALA A 17 -6.15 5.37 -6.75
C ALA A 17 -7.43 5.83 -6.08
N GLY A 18 -7.34 6.14 -4.79
CA GLY A 18 -8.50 6.45 -3.99
C GLY A 18 -8.14 7.03 -2.64
N ALA A 19 -9.14 7.03 -1.75
CA ALA A 19 -8.93 7.36 -0.36
C ALA A 19 -9.79 6.47 0.53
N VAL A 20 -9.22 6.02 1.65
CA VAL A 20 -9.92 5.26 2.68
C VAL A 20 -10.01 6.08 3.96
N LEU A 21 -11.15 6.00 4.65
CA LEU A 21 -11.33 6.51 6.01
C LEU A 21 -11.26 5.33 6.98
N CYS A 22 -10.22 5.29 7.80
CA CYS A 22 -10.00 4.24 8.78
C CYS A 22 -9.60 4.84 10.13
N GLU A 23 -9.63 4.05 11.19
CA GLU A 23 -9.19 4.49 12.52
C GLU A 23 -7.66 4.40 12.67
N SER A 24 -7.04 3.48 11.93
CA SER A 24 -5.59 3.28 11.93
C SER A 24 -5.00 3.08 10.54
N PHE A 25 -3.68 3.25 10.43
CA PHE A 25 -2.95 3.00 9.19
C PHE A 25 -2.91 1.51 8.82
N GLN A 26 -2.81 0.62 9.81
CA GLN A 26 -2.81 -0.82 9.58
C GLN A 26 -4.15 -1.30 9.03
N GLU A 27 -5.25 -0.79 9.55
CA GLU A 27 -6.60 -1.05 9.02
C GLU A 27 -6.74 -0.56 7.57
N ALA A 28 -6.19 0.61 7.25
CA ALA A 28 -6.18 1.12 5.88
C ALA A 28 -5.44 0.19 4.91
N LEU A 29 -4.30 -0.39 5.31
CA LEU A 29 -3.56 -1.36 4.50
C LEU A 29 -4.40 -2.62 4.21
N SER A 30 -5.02 -3.21 5.25
CA SER A 30 -5.87 -4.38 5.09
C SER A 30 -7.08 -4.09 4.19
N ALA A 31 -7.74 -2.95 4.41
CA ALA A 31 -8.90 -2.54 3.63
C ALA A 31 -8.57 -2.34 2.15
N ILE A 32 -7.38 -1.80 1.83
CA ILE A 32 -6.93 -1.63 0.43
C ILE A 32 -6.59 -2.98 -0.20
N ALA A 33 -5.96 -3.90 0.55
CA ALA A 33 -5.68 -5.24 0.04
C ALA A 33 -6.97 -5.99 -0.35
N GLU A 34 -8.02 -5.89 0.47
CA GLU A 34 -9.30 -6.53 0.22
C GLU A 34 -10.08 -5.88 -0.93
N GLN A 35 -10.00 -4.55 -1.09
CA GLN A 35 -10.78 -3.83 -2.10
C GLN A 35 -10.16 -3.89 -3.51
N SER A 36 -8.83 -3.82 -3.61
CA SER A 36 -8.15 -3.57 -4.90
C SER A 36 -7.76 -4.84 -5.67
N ASP A 37 -8.20 -6.03 -5.24
CA ASP A 37 -7.86 -7.35 -5.83
C ASP A 37 -6.37 -7.45 -6.18
N VAL A 38 -5.54 -7.24 -5.15
CA VAL A 38 -4.09 -7.07 -5.32
C VAL A 38 -3.36 -8.40 -5.49
N THR A 39 -2.34 -8.37 -6.35
CA THR A 39 -1.52 -9.54 -6.70
C THR A 39 -0.06 -9.33 -6.35
N GLU A 40 0.72 -10.42 -6.30
CA GLU A 40 2.15 -10.35 -6.00
C GLU A 40 2.89 -9.39 -6.95
N GLY A 41 3.75 -8.54 -6.38
CA GLY A 41 4.55 -7.57 -7.12
C GLY A 41 3.82 -6.28 -7.47
N GLU A 42 2.62 -6.06 -6.92
CA GLU A 42 2.01 -4.73 -6.91
C GLU A 42 2.61 -3.84 -5.84
N THR A 43 2.57 -2.54 -6.11
CA THR A 43 3.11 -1.49 -5.26
C THR A 43 1.97 -0.62 -4.78
N LEU A 44 1.96 -0.31 -3.49
CA LEU A 44 1.04 0.63 -2.86
C LEU A 44 1.82 1.86 -2.41
N GLU A 45 1.36 3.03 -2.83
CA GLU A 45 1.71 4.29 -2.19
C GLU A 45 0.53 4.75 -1.36
N ILE A 46 0.73 5.00 -0.06
CA ILE A 46 -0.32 5.45 0.85
C ILE A 46 0.21 6.55 1.77
N GLY A 47 -0.62 7.58 2.01
CA GLY A 47 -0.24 8.69 2.86
C GLY A 47 -1.39 9.62 3.16
N VAL A 48 -1.06 10.79 3.68
CA VAL A 48 -2.01 11.89 3.94
C VAL A 48 -1.59 13.09 3.11
N ALA A 49 -2.58 13.89 2.68
CA ALA A 49 -2.31 15.07 1.88
C ALA A 49 -1.33 16.01 2.59
N GLY A 50 -0.31 16.48 1.87
CA GLY A 50 0.74 17.37 2.39
C GLY A 50 1.97 16.67 2.96
N PHE A 51 2.00 15.33 3.00
CA PHE A 51 3.17 14.55 3.41
C PHE A 51 3.60 13.56 2.32
N PRO A 52 4.90 13.22 2.22
CA PRO A 52 5.35 12.17 1.30
C PRO A 52 4.67 10.84 1.60
N PRO A 53 4.12 10.13 0.59
CA PRO A 53 3.49 8.84 0.81
C PRO A 53 4.53 7.77 1.16
N ALA A 54 4.12 6.84 2.01
CA ALA A 54 4.87 5.64 2.28
C ALA A 54 4.63 4.61 1.17
N ARG A 55 5.67 3.84 0.83
CA ARG A 55 5.64 2.84 -0.24
C ARG A 55 5.65 1.44 0.35
N TYR A 56 4.84 0.57 -0.23
CA TYR A 56 4.69 -0.83 0.16
C TYR A 56 4.71 -1.71 -1.09
N ASP A 57 5.18 -2.93 -0.94
CA ASP A 57 5.09 -4.00 -1.93
C ASP A 57 4.11 -5.06 -1.42
N PHE A 58 3.23 -5.56 -2.28
CA PHE A 58 2.36 -6.69 -1.95
C PHE A 58 3.14 -7.99 -2.10
N VAL A 59 3.28 -8.72 -1.00
CA VAL A 59 4.04 -9.97 -0.94
C VAL A 59 3.10 -11.11 -0.60
N ILE A 60 3.19 -12.19 -1.37
CA ILE A 60 2.51 -13.45 -1.10
C ILE A 60 3.59 -14.46 -0.70
N PRO A 61 3.86 -14.66 0.60
CA PRO A 61 4.91 -15.57 1.03
C PRO A 61 4.51 -17.03 0.74
N ALA A 62 5.51 -17.90 0.57
CA ALA A 62 5.26 -19.34 0.40
C ALA A 62 4.60 -19.98 1.65
N VAL A 63 4.77 -19.36 2.83
CA VAL A 63 4.12 -19.72 4.09
C VAL A 63 3.80 -18.44 4.86
N GLY A 64 2.54 -18.24 5.23
CA GLY A 64 2.04 -17.06 5.95
C GLY A 64 0.94 -16.31 5.20
N ASP A 65 0.49 -15.20 5.77
CA ASP A 65 -0.56 -14.36 5.17
C ASP A 65 0.03 -13.39 4.15
N ALA A 66 -0.67 -13.21 3.03
CA ALA A 66 -0.34 -12.18 2.04
C ALA A 66 -0.64 -10.78 2.61
N GLY A 67 0.20 -9.80 2.27
CA GLY A 67 0.01 -8.46 2.79
C GLY A 67 0.94 -7.41 2.22
N TRP A 68 0.71 -6.17 2.64
CA TRP A 68 1.54 -5.02 2.30
C TRP A 68 2.78 -4.97 3.20
N HIS A 69 3.96 -5.07 2.60
CA HIS A 69 5.23 -4.94 3.30
C HIS A 69 5.88 -3.60 2.98
N PRO A 70 6.44 -2.87 3.97
CA PRO A 70 7.11 -1.61 3.72
C PRO A 70 8.23 -1.80 2.69
N ARG A 71 8.18 -1.02 1.62
CA ARG A 71 9.26 -0.94 0.65
C ARG A 71 10.32 -0.03 1.24
N ILE A 72 11.21 -0.62 2.05
CA ILE A 72 12.32 0.10 2.64
C ILE A 72 13.21 0.56 1.48
N PRO A 73 13.36 1.87 1.22
CA PRO A 73 14.36 2.31 0.27
C PRO A 73 15.69 1.83 0.82
N ARG A 74 16.40 0.99 0.04
CA ARG A 74 17.80 0.70 0.34
C ARG A 74 18.47 2.06 0.51
N LEU A 75 18.87 2.40 1.74
CA LEU A 75 19.80 3.48 1.96
C LEU A 75 20.99 3.15 1.08
N ALA A 76 21.18 3.93 0.01
CA ALA A 76 22.39 3.89 -0.77
C ALA A 76 23.53 4.17 0.21
N ALA A 77 24.34 3.15 0.48
CA ALA A 77 25.57 3.26 1.24
C ALA A 77 26.64 3.96 0.40
#